data_AF-A0A931KWT6-F1
#
_entry.id   AF-A0A931KWT6-F1
#
_cell.length_a   1.000
_cell.length_b   1.000
_cell.length_c   1.000
_cell.angle_alpha   90.00
_cell.angle_beta   90.00
_cell.angle_gamma   90.00
#
_symmetry.space_group_name_H-M   'P 1'
#
loop_
_entity.id
_entity.type
_entity.pdbx_description
1 polymer ?
#
loop_
_entity_poly.entity_id
_entity_poly.type
_entity_poly.pdbx_seq_one_letter_code
_entity_poly.pdbx_strand_id
1 'polypeptide(L)'
;MTGWQDQWARIERWTERVRAVQQGQADYFLGTEHYRDEVFALFEGLWHLKDWLHNDPAVRVSKEDVDGWVFSETSPVLSLKAAKDVANGSKHLRLANPAVDAAQTRNDATFGGDNKHVFYIELARTGQEYDALTLAEMCTQDWRRFLALHNITAPS
;
A
#
# COMPACT_ATOMS: atom_id res chain seq x y z
N MET A 1 4.95 21.97 3.65
CA MET A 1 4.75 20.53 3.45
C MET A 1 6.14 19.94 3.25
N THR A 2 6.59 19.27 4.31
CA THR A 2 7.80 19.51 5.10
C THR A 2 8.21 18.28 5.93
N GLY A 3 7.68 17.07 5.63
CA GLY A 3 8.00 15.85 6.39
C GLY A 3 7.17 14.60 6.00
N TRP A 4 7.37 13.48 6.68
CA TRP A 4 6.71 12.18 6.43
C TRP A 4 5.17 12.24 6.52
N GLN A 5 4.62 13.19 7.27
CA GLN A 5 3.18 13.38 7.41
C GLN A 5 2.52 13.74 6.08
N ASP A 6 3.23 14.36 5.14
CA ASP A 6 2.67 14.63 3.81
C ASP A 6 2.51 13.35 2.99
N GLN A 7 3.45 12.41 3.16
CA GLN A 7 3.34 11.10 2.56
C GLN A 7 2.20 10.31 3.21
N TRP A 8 2.04 10.42 4.53
CA TRP A 8 0.89 9.87 5.24
C TRP A 8 -0.44 10.40 4.67
N ALA A 9 -0.58 11.73 4.56
CA ALA A 9 -1.77 12.35 4.00
C ALA A 9 -2.00 11.97 2.52
N ARG A 10 -0.94 11.70 1.75
CA ARG A 10 -1.06 11.16 0.38
C ARG A 10 -1.64 9.74 0.40
N ILE A 11 -1.14 8.87 1.27
CA ILE A 11 -1.67 7.51 1.45
C ILE A 11 -3.15 7.58 1.79
N GLU A 12 -3.56 8.42 2.74
CA GLU A 12 -4.97 8.56 3.15
C GLU A 12 -5.88 8.98 1.99
N ARG A 13 -5.45 9.95 1.17
CA ARG A 13 -6.22 10.37 -0.01
C ARG A 13 -6.37 9.24 -1.04
N TRP A 14 -5.32 8.44 -1.24
CA TRP A 14 -5.40 7.29 -2.16
C TRP A 14 -6.27 6.16 -1.59
N THR A 15 -6.18 5.89 -0.30
CA THR A 15 -7.06 4.94 0.40
C THR A 15 -8.53 5.32 0.22
N GLU A 16 -8.85 6.61 0.37
CA GLU A 16 -10.23 7.08 0.20
C GLU A 16 -10.73 6.92 -1.24
N ARG A 17 -9.90 7.21 -2.25
CA ARG A 17 -10.25 7.01 -3.66
C ARG A 17 -10.53 5.53 -3.98
N VAL A 18 -9.63 4.65 -3.55
CA VAL A 18 -9.81 3.19 -3.73
C VAL A 18 -11.07 2.70 -3.01
N ARG A 19 -11.34 3.21 -1.79
CA ARG A 19 -12.55 2.89 -1.03
C ARG A 19 -13.82 3.35 -1.75
N ALA A 20 -13.86 4.57 -2.26
CA ALA A 20 -14.99 5.12 -3.00
C ALA A 20 -15.32 4.26 -4.22
N VAL A 21 -14.31 3.88 -5.00
CA VAL A 21 -14.44 3.01 -6.16
C VAL A 21 -14.98 1.62 -5.78
N GLN A 22 -14.49 1.03 -4.70
CA GLN A 22 -15.01 -0.24 -4.17
C GLN A 22 -16.45 -0.14 -3.64
N GLN A 23 -16.92 1.07 -3.30
CA GLN A 23 -18.27 1.37 -2.82
C GLN A 23 -19.23 1.80 -3.94
N GLY A 24 -18.84 1.70 -5.20
CA GLY A 24 -19.74 1.98 -6.33
C GLY A 24 -19.65 3.41 -6.87
N GLN A 25 -18.66 4.19 -6.43
CA GLN A 25 -18.47 5.59 -6.83
C GLN A 25 -17.45 5.74 -7.96
N ALA A 26 -17.22 4.71 -8.77
CA ALA A 26 -16.39 4.83 -9.96
C ALA A 26 -17.09 5.74 -10.99
N ASP A 27 -16.38 6.74 -11.48
CA ASP A 27 -16.78 7.56 -12.62
C ASP A 27 -16.96 6.68 -13.88
N TYR A 28 -18.10 6.86 -14.55
CA TYR A 28 -18.46 6.17 -15.77
C TYR A 28 -17.55 6.49 -16.96
N PHE A 29 -16.93 7.68 -16.97
CA PHE A 29 -16.05 8.12 -18.06
C PHE A 29 -14.62 7.62 -17.93
N LEU A 30 -14.25 7.07 -16.76
CA LEU A 30 -12.91 6.54 -16.51
C LEU A 30 -12.91 5.02 -16.68
N GLY A 31 -11.87 4.50 -17.32
CA GLY A 31 -11.72 3.06 -17.54
C GLY A 31 -11.08 2.34 -16.36
N THR A 32 -11.20 1.00 -16.33
CA THR A 32 -10.59 0.12 -15.31
C THR A 32 -9.13 0.44 -14.99
N GLU A 33 -8.29 0.71 -16.00
CA GLU A 33 -6.86 0.97 -15.79
C GLU A 33 -6.63 2.25 -14.96
N HIS A 34 -7.51 3.25 -15.04
CA HIS A 34 -7.42 4.42 -14.18
C HIS A 34 -7.48 4.03 -12.70
N TYR A 35 -8.46 3.21 -12.33
CA TYR A 35 -8.63 2.74 -10.95
C TYR A 35 -7.52 1.78 -10.52
N ARG A 36 -6.98 1.01 -11.47
CA ARG A 36 -5.82 0.17 -11.24
C ARG A 36 -4.59 1.01 -10.90
N ASP A 37 -4.38 2.12 -11.61
CA ASP A 37 -3.30 3.06 -11.32
C ASP A 37 -3.46 3.71 -9.95
N GLU A 38 -4.69 3.99 -9.49
CA GLU A 38 -4.92 4.48 -8.12
C GLU A 38 -4.52 3.45 -7.05
N VAL A 39 -4.81 2.17 -7.29
CA VAL A 39 -4.33 1.07 -6.44
C VAL A 39 -2.81 1.03 -6.42
N PHE A 40 -2.15 1.11 -7.57
CA PHE A 40 -0.68 1.13 -7.61
C PHE A 40 -0.09 2.37 -6.92
N ALA A 41 -0.68 3.55 -7.11
CA ALA A 41 -0.26 4.77 -6.42
C ALA A 41 -0.40 4.65 -4.90
N LEU A 42 -1.45 3.97 -4.41
CA LEU A 42 -1.62 3.66 -2.99
C LEU A 42 -0.48 2.77 -2.47
N PHE A 43 -0.19 1.65 -3.14
CA PHE A 43 0.88 0.73 -2.72
C PHE A 43 2.28 1.34 -2.84
N GLU A 44 2.54 2.17 -3.85
CA GLU A 44 3.74 2.98 -3.93
C GLU A 44 3.82 3.97 -2.77
N GLY A 45 2.70 4.58 -2.41
CA GLY A 45 2.59 5.46 -1.26
C GLY A 45 3.01 4.76 0.04
N LEU A 46 2.40 3.60 0.29
CA LEU A 46 2.64 2.75 1.45
C LEU A 46 4.08 2.23 1.51
N TRP A 47 4.64 1.81 0.38
CA TRP A 47 6.01 1.30 0.32
C TRP A 47 7.04 2.39 0.58
N HIS A 48 6.93 3.54 -0.06
CA HIS A 48 7.92 4.62 0.06
C HIS A 48 7.83 5.39 1.38
N LEU A 49 6.80 5.19 2.23
CA LEU A 49 6.72 5.84 3.54
C LEU A 49 7.99 5.58 4.39
N LYS A 50 8.57 4.39 4.22
CA LYS A 50 9.84 3.99 4.83
C LYS A 50 10.97 5.00 4.57
N ASP A 51 11.06 5.52 3.34
CA ASP A 51 12.13 6.42 2.92
C ASP A 51 11.88 7.82 3.48
N TRP A 52 10.61 8.22 3.61
CA TRP A 52 10.26 9.49 4.24
C TRP A 52 10.56 9.48 5.73
N LEU A 53 10.24 8.39 6.44
CA LEU A 53 10.51 8.26 7.87
C LEU A 53 12.01 8.34 8.18
N HIS A 54 12.84 7.65 7.41
CA HIS A 54 14.30 7.70 7.56
C HIS A 54 14.91 9.06 7.18
N ASN A 55 14.36 9.76 6.18
CA ASN A 55 14.92 11.02 5.69
C ASN A 55 14.37 12.26 6.42
N ASP A 56 13.35 12.12 7.27
CA ASP A 56 12.77 13.23 8.01
C ASP A 56 13.54 13.49 9.30
N PRO A 57 14.23 14.63 9.46
CA PRO A 57 15.02 14.93 10.66
C PRO A 57 14.16 15.10 11.93
N ALA A 58 12.85 15.31 11.80
CA ALA A 58 11.93 15.32 12.94
C ALA A 58 11.67 13.90 13.49
N VAL A 59 11.96 12.87 12.70
CA VAL A 59 11.79 11.47 13.07
C VAL A 59 13.16 10.87 13.35
N ARG A 60 13.36 10.40 14.59
CA ARG A 60 14.63 9.78 15.01
C ARG A 60 14.64 8.28 14.75
N VAL A 61 14.33 7.86 13.53
CA VAL A 61 14.42 6.45 13.11
C VAL A 61 15.54 6.30 12.08
N SER A 62 16.38 5.30 12.28
CA SER A 62 17.43 4.96 11.32
C SER A 62 16.86 4.14 10.16
N LYS A 63 17.65 4.00 9.09
CA LYS A 63 17.32 3.08 8.01
C LYS A 63 17.23 1.65 8.52
N GLU A 64 18.11 1.29 9.45
CA GLU A 64 18.20 -0.03 10.06
C GLU A 64 16.95 -0.35 10.90
N ASP A 65 16.39 0.64 11.61
CA ASP A 65 15.13 0.47 12.36
C ASP A 65 13.96 0.13 11.40
N VAL A 66 13.86 0.88 10.30
CA VAL A 66 12.79 0.73 9.32
C VAL A 66 12.95 -0.57 8.53
N ASP A 67 14.13 -0.85 8.00
CA ASP A 67 14.40 -2.09 7.27
C ASP A 67 14.28 -3.30 8.20
N GLY A 68 14.69 -3.18 9.47
CA GLY A 68 14.49 -4.19 10.50
C GLY A 68 13.01 -4.48 10.75
N TRP A 69 12.15 -3.45 10.81
CA TRP A 69 10.70 -3.64 10.94
C TRP A 69 10.08 -4.36 9.75
N VAL A 70 10.42 -3.94 8.54
CA VAL A 70 9.84 -4.46 7.29
C VAL A 70 10.34 -5.88 6.99
N PHE A 71 11.63 -6.15 7.21
CA PHE A 71 12.27 -7.37 6.74
C PHE A 71 12.62 -8.38 7.82
N SER A 72 12.35 -8.12 9.12
CA SER A 72 12.68 -9.15 10.11
C SER A 72 11.92 -10.45 9.84
N GLU A 73 12.60 -11.55 10.15
CA GLU A 73 12.06 -12.91 10.07
C GLU A 73 10.97 -13.14 11.14
N THR A 74 11.00 -12.36 12.21
CA THR A 74 10.08 -12.45 13.34
C THR A 74 8.87 -11.53 13.22
N SER A 75 8.89 -10.55 12.31
CA SER A 75 7.79 -9.60 12.18
C SER A 75 6.76 -10.08 11.15
N PRO A 76 5.47 -10.17 11.51
CA PRO A 76 4.39 -10.69 10.67
C PRO A 76 3.95 -9.72 9.54
N VAL A 77 4.82 -8.82 9.10
CA VAL A 77 4.50 -7.71 8.19
C VAL A 77 4.46 -8.14 6.72
N LEU A 78 3.68 -9.19 6.44
CA LEU A 78 3.44 -9.66 5.08
C LEU A 78 2.83 -8.55 4.21
N SER A 79 2.05 -7.65 4.80
CA SER A 79 1.41 -6.53 4.12
C SER A 79 2.44 -5.57 3.48
N LEU A 80 3.45 -5.10 4.23
CA LEU A 80 4.47 -4.18 3.71
C LEU A 80 5.41 -4.86 2.71
N LYS A 81 5.67 -6.18 2.89
CA LYS A 81 6.39 -6.98 1.89
C LYS A 81 5.60 -7.11 0.59
N ALA A 82 4.28 -7.27 0.67
CA ALA A 82 3.41 -7.25 -0.50
C ALA A 82 3.38 -5.86 -1.16
N ALA A 83 3.29 -4.79 -0.37
CA ALA A 83 3.35 -3.42 -0.88
C ALA A 83 4.64 -3.13 -1.63
N LYS A 84 5.79 -3.59 -1.11
CA LYS A 84 7.07 -3.55 -1.82
C LYS A 84 6.98 -4.21 -3.19
N ASP A 85 6.47 -5.43 -3.26
CA ASP A 85 6.46 -6.20 -4.49
C ASP A 85 5.51 -5.57 -5.52
N VAL A 86 4.32 -5.12 -5.10
CA VAL A 86 3.38 -4.40 -5.98
C VAL A 86 3.97 -3.08 -6.48
N ALA A 87 4.55 -2.27 -5.60
CA ALA A 87 5.14 -0.97 -5.95
C ALA A 87 6.38 -1.08 -6.86
N ASN A 88 7.15 -2.16 -6.72
CA ASN A 88 8.31 -2.40 -7.58
C ASN A 88 7.89 -3.13 -8.87
N GLY A 89 6.86 -3.98 -8.82
CA GLY A 89 6.35 -4.76 -9.95
C GLY A 89 5.59 -3.90 -10.95
N SER A 90 4.90 -2.84 -10.50
CA SER A 90 4.33 -1.82 -11.38
C SER A 90 5.39 -1.10 -12.22
N LYS A 91 6.61 -0.97 -11.70
CA LYS A 91 7.75 -0.28 -12.33
C LYS A 91 8.63 -1.21 -13.17
N HIS A 92 8.75 -2.47 -12.77
CA HIS A 92 9.61 -3.46 -13.39
C HIS A 92 8.76 -4.59 -13.95
N LEU A 93 8.69 -4.70 -15.29
CA LEU A 93 8.02 -5.79 -16.03
C LEU A 93 8.28 -7.19 -15.45
N ARG A 94 9.39 -7.40 -14.73
CA ARG A 94 9.66 -8.55 -13.86
C ARG A 94 10.41 -8.10 -12.61
N LEU A 95 9.99 -8.57 -11.44
CA LEU A 95 10.71 -8.37 -10.19
C LEU A 95 11.95 -9.28 -10.14
N ALA A 96 13.12 -8.69 -9.89
CA ALA A 96 14.35 -9.48 -9.73
C ALA A 96 14.40 -10.21 -8.37
N ASN A 97 13.81 -9.62 -7.31
CA ASN A 97 13.86 -10.14 -5.94
C ASN A 97 12.52 -9.92 -5.20
N PRO A 98 11.47 -10.70 -5.54
CA PRO A 98 10.17 -10.61 -4.87
C PRO A 98 10.26 -11.11 -3.41
N ALA A 99 9.71 -10.33 -2.48
CA ALA A 99 9.66 -10.69 -1.05
C ALA A 99 8.61 -11.77 -0.78
N VAL A 100 7.38 -11.56 -1.24
CA VAL A 100 6.23 -12.49 -1.16
C VAL A 100 5.65 -12.84 -2.53
N ASP A 101 6.22 -12.25 -3.58
CA ASP A 101 5.77 -12.39 -4.97
C ASP A 101 4.32 -11.94 -5.12
N ALA A 102 4.05 -10.72 -4.64
CA ALA A 102 2.73 -10.12 -4.71
C ALA A 102 2.48 -9.37 -6.02
N ALA A 103 1.33 -9.63 -6.63
CA ALA A 103 0.90 -8.96 -7.86
C ALA A 103 -0.63 -8.79 -7.88
N GLN A 104 -1.11 -7.77 -8.59
CA GLN A 104 -2.52 -7.65 -8.91
C GLN A 104 -2.88 -8.66 -10.01
N THR A 105 -3.80 -9.57 -9.72
CA THR A 105 -4.15 -10.70 -10.62
C THR A 105 -5.60 -10.66 -11.10
N ARG A 106 -6.52 -10.10 -10.29
CA ARG A 106 -7.95 -10.07 -10.58
C ARG A 106 -8.59 -8.72 -10.29
N ASN A 107 -9.68 -8.44 -11.01
CA ASN A 107 -10.53 -7.28 -10.81
C ASN A 107 -12.00 -7.68 -11.02
N ASP A 108 -12.83 -7.46 -10.00
CA ASP A 108 -14.27 -7.62 -10.11
C ASP A 108 -14.90 -6.26 -10.40
N ALA A 109 -15.46 -6.11 -11.60
CA ALA A 109 -16.10 -4.88 -12.07
C ALA A 109 -17.63 -5.05 -12.14
N THR A 110 -18.37 -4.12 -11.53
CA THR A 110 -19.84 -4.04 -11.65
C THR A 110 -20.22 -2.74 -12.34
N PHE A 111 -21.15 -2.80 -13.29
CA PHE A 111 -21.63 -1.65 -14.05
C PHE A 111 -23.15 -1.55 -13.97
N GLY A 112 -23.67 -0.33 -13.77
CA GLY A 112 -25.10 -0.05 -13.73
C GLY A 112 -25.58 0.41 -12.36
N GLY A 113 -25.99 1.68 -12.27
CA GLY A 113 -26.36 2.35 -11.01
C GLY A 113 -25.12 2.73 -10.22
N ASP A 114 -24.46 1.74 -9.64
CA ASP A 114 -23.24 1.88 -8.84
C ASP A 114 -22.07 1.20 -9.57
N ASN A 115 -21.17 1.99 -10.16
CA ASN A 115 -20.01 1.44 -10.86
C ASN A 115 -18.92 1.13 -9.85
N LYS A 116 -18.48 -0.13 -9.82
CA LYS A 116 -17.57 -0.63 -8.78
C LYS A 116 -16.39 -1.36 -9.40
N HIS A 117 -15.22 -1.17 -8.82
CA HIS A 117 -14.06 -2.03 -9.04
C HIS A 117 -13.52 -2.55 -7.72
N VAL A 118 -13.19 -3.85 -7.68
CA VAL A 118 -12.46 -4.47 -6.57
C VAL A 118 -11.26 -5.18 -7.14
N PHE A 119 -10.08 -4.63 -6.89
CA PHE A 119 -8.83 -5.23 -7.29
C PHE A 119 -8.33 -6.20 -6.22
N TYR A 120 -7.76 -7.30 -6.66
CA TYR A 120 -7.22 -8.34 -5.78
C TYR A 120 -5.72 -8.50 -5.99
N ILE A 121 -5.01 -8.68 -4.88
CA ILE A 121 -3.57 -8.93 -4.85
C ILE A 121 -3.35 -10.33 -4.29
N GLU A 122 -2.69 -11.16 -5.10
CA GLU A 122 -2.28 -12.51 -4.72
C GLU A 122 -0.85 -12.48 -4.21
N LEU A 123 -0.58 -13.22 -3.13
CA LEU A 123 0.76 -13.49 -2.62
C LEU A 123 1.16 -14.91 -3.06
N ALA A 124 1.90 -15.04 -4.17
CA ALA A 124 2.13 -16.34 -4.79
C ALA A 124 2.86 -17.35 -3.87
N ARG A 125 3.66 -16.87 -2.90
CA ARG A 125 4.34 -17.74 -1.93
C ARG A 125 3.39 -18.43 -0.94
N THR A 126 2.22 -17.84 -0.66
CA THR A 126 1.23 -18.41 0.26
C THR A 126 -0.05 -18.86 -0.42
N GLY A 127 -0.28 -18.43 -1.67
CA GLY A 127 -1.53 -18.63 -2.40
C GLY A 127 -2.70 -17.82 -1.82
N GLN A 128 -2.42 -16.89 -0.90
CA GLN A 128 -3.45 -16.03 -0.31
C GLN A 128 -3.75 -14.88 -1.26
N GLU A 129 -5.04 -14.55 -1.41
CA GLU A 129 -5.52 -13.40 -2.16
C GLU A 129 -6.22 -12.44 -1.19
N TYR A 130 -5.94 -11.15 -1.33
CA TYR A 130 -6.57 -10.09 -0.56
C TYR A 130 -7.21 -9.08 -1.51
N ASP A 131 -8.33 -8.49 -1.13
CA ASP A 131 -8.73 -7.25 -1.79
C ASP A 131 -7.69 -6.16 -1.47
N ALA A 132 -7.43 -5.32 -2.47
CA ALA A 132 -6.36 -4.33 -2.43
C ALA A 132 -6.52 -3.33 -1.28
N LEU A 133 -7.77 -2.95 -0.95
CA LEU A 133 -8.05 -2.00 0.13
C LEU A 133 -7.76 -2.61 1.50
N THR A 134 -8.21 -3.84 1.75
CA THR A 134 -7.92 -4.57 2.99
C THR A 134 -6.40 -4.75 3.17
N LEU A 135 -5.68 -5.13 2.12
CA LEU A 135 -4.22 -5.26 2.20
C LEU A 135 -3.53 -3.91 2.47
N ALA A 136 -4.02 -2.82 1.88
CA ALA A 136 -3.54 -1.46 2.15
C ALA A 136 -3.83 -0.99 3.59
N GLU A 137 -5.00 -1.34 4.14
CA GLU A 137 -5.34 -1.08 5.53
C GLU A 137 -4.44 -1.87 6.50
N MET A 138 -4.10 -3.11 6.17
CA MET A 138 -3.11 -3.90 6.91
C MET A 138 -1.73 -3.23 6.89
N CYS A 139 -1.28 -2.75 5.72
CA CYS A 139 -0.03 -1.98 5.60
C CYS A 139 -0.04 -0.74 6.50
N THR A 140 -1.16 -0.01 6.50
CA THR A 140 -1.33 1.19 7.32
C THR A 140 -1.26 0.85 8.81
N GLN A 141 -1.91 -0.23 9.25
CA GLN A 141 -1.84 -0.71 10.62
C GLN A 141 -0.41 -1.10 11.01
N ASP A 142 0.34 -1.74 10.11
CA ASP A 142 1.73 -2.10 10.36
C ASP A 142 2.64 -0.88 10.48
N TRP A 143 2.41 0.17 9.68
CA TRP A 143 3.08 1.44 9.89
C TRP A 143 2.69 2.12 11.20
N ARG A 144 1.41 2.10 11.60
CA ARG A 144 0.98 2.63 12.90
C ARG A 144 1.66 1.92 14.06
N ARG A 145 1.83 0.59 13.98
CA ARG A 145 2.56 -0.20 14.98
C ARG A 145 4.03 0.22 15.05
N PHE A 146 4.70 0.38 13.91
CA PHE A 146 6.07 0.88 13.87
C PHE A 146 6.20 2.26 14.52
N LEU A 147 5.35 3.21 14.12
CA LEU A 147 5.36 4.56 14.68
C LEU A 147 5.15 4.54 16.21
N ALA A 148 4.20 3.73 16.70
CA ALA A 148 3.94 3.59 18.12
C ALA A 148 5.14 3.01 18.88
N LEU A 149 5.84 2.00 18.33
CA LEU A 149 7.05 1.43 18.94
C LEU A 149 8.18 2.46 19.08
N HIS A 150 8.25 3.43 18.17
CA HIS A 150 9.22 4.51 18.19
C HIS A 150 8.70 5.80 18.87
N ASN A 151 7.56 5.72 19.57
CA ASN A 151 6.91 6.86 20.24
C ASN A 151 6.57 8.03 19.30
N ILE A 152 6.25 7.73 18.04
CA ILE A 152 5.80 8.70 17.04
C ILE A 152 4.28 8.60 16.92
N THR A 153 3.58 9.73 17.01
CA THR A 153 2.12 9.78 16.84
C THR A 153 1.78 9.84 15.35
N ALA A 154 1.03 8.84 14.87
CA ALA A 154 0.45 8.86 13.54
C ALA A 154 -0.58 9.99 13.41
N PRO A 155 -0.65 10.69 12.27
CA PRO A 155 -1.77 11.57 11.97
C PRO A 155 -3.10 10.83 12.10
N SER A 156 -4.09 11.55 12.61
CA SER A 156 -5.45 11.06 12.87
C SER A 156 -6.26 10.95 11.60
#